data_AF-A0AB73BWY1-F1
#
_entry.id   AF-A0AB73BWY1-F1
#
_cell.length_a   1.000
_cell.length_b   1.000
_cell.length_c   1.000
_cell.angle_alpha   90.00
_cell.angle_beta   90.00
_cell.angle_gamma   90.00
#
_symmetry.space_group_name_H-M   'P 1'
#
loop_
_entity.id
_entity.type
_entity.pdbx_description
1 polymer ?
#
loop_
_entity_poly.entity_id
_entity_poly.type
_entity_poly.pdbx_seq_one_letter_code
_entity_poly.pdbx_strand_id
1 'polypeptide(L)'
;MKLKGFNEFGKVLESLEEETPGALEVFMKQQAEETKADIKKGTPVDTGTLKNSWHRSGKGLHGHELSQTIFNATDYAAHVEYGHRIGKGRKRFVKGRFMLRKAIDTRRIKFYRDLEKFVGKLMKK
;
A
#
# COMPACT_ATOMS: atom_id res chain seq x y z
N MET A 1 23.15 2.59 8.46
CA MET A 1 22.55 2.80 9.80
C MET A 1 21.62 1.63 10.07
N LYS A 2 21.83 0.86 11.15
CA LYS A 2 20.87 -0.16 11.60
C LYS A 2 19.94 0.53 12.59
N LEU A 3 18.69 0.77 12.22
CA LEU A 3 17.69 1.34 13.12
C LEU A 3 17.39 0.31 14.21
N LYS A 4 17.84 0.57 15.44
CA LYS A 4 17.64 -0.31 16.60
C LYS A 4 16.31 0.04 17.29
N GLY A 5 15.20 -0.28 16.64
CA GLY A 5 13.85 -0.23 17.24
C GLY A 5 12.99 0.98 16.89
N PHE A 6 11.72 0.93 17.30
CA PHE A 6 10.67 1.90 16.95
C PHE A 6 10.90 3.32 17.51
N ASN A 7 11.64 3.48 18.61
CA ASN A 7 11.94 4.82 19.16
C ASN A 7 12.95 5.60 18.31
N GLU A 8 14.02 4.94 17.86
CA GLU A 8 14.98 5.54 16.92
C GLU A 8 14.32 5.83 15.57
N PHE A 9 13.31 5.03 15.22
CA PHE A 9 12.49 5.24 14.04
C PHE A 9 11.61 6.49 14.14
N GLY A 10 10.94 6.70 15.28
CA GLY A 10 10.11 7.89 15.50
C GLY A 10 10.92 9.19 15.38
N LYS A 11 12.10 9.23 16.01
CA LYS A 11 12.99 10.41 15.95
C LYS A 11 13.49 10.73 14.54
N VAL A 12 13.79 9.70 13.74
CA VAL A 12 14.20 9.87 12.34
C VAL A 12 13.03 10.41 11.50
N LEU A 13 11.80 9.98 11.76
CA LEU A 13 10.63 10.50 11.06
C LEU A 13 10.33 11.95 11.44
N GLU A 14 10.40 12.30 12.73
CA GLU A 14 10.25 13.68 13.20
C GLU A 14 11.33 14.60 12.60
N SER A 15 12.60 14.19 12.61
CA SER A 15 13.68 15.00 12.02
C SER A 15 13.53 15.14 10.51
N LEU A 16 13.05 14.10 9.81
CA LEU A 16 12.81 14.14 8.37
C LEU A 16 11.69 15.10 7.97
N GLU A 17 10.66 15.19 8.79
CA GLU A 17 9.52 16.08 8.59
C GLU A 17 9.94 17.55 8.72
N GLU A 18 10.84 17.85 9.67
CA GLU A 18 11.43 19.18 9.86
C GLU A 18 12.47 19.55 8.79
N GLU A 19 13.38 18.62 8.45
CA GLU A 19 14.51 18.90 7.55
C GLU A 19 14.14 18.85 6.06
N THR A 20 13.13 18.06 5.68
CA THR A 20 12.74 17.88 4.26
C THR A 20 11.23 17.86 4.04
N PRO A 21 10.53 18.99 4.28
CA PRO A 21 9.11 19.10 3.98
C PRO A 21 8.84 18.72 2.51
N GLY A 22 8.04 17.67 2.32
CA GLY A 22 7.66 17.14 1.00
C GLY A 22 8.45 15.90 0.52
N ALA A 23 9.66 15.64 1.01
CA ALA A 23 10.40 14.43 0.62
C ALA A 23 9.70 13.16 1.10
N LEU A 24 9.21 13.19 2.35
CA LEU A 24 8.42 12.09 2.93
C LEU A 24 7.09 11.90 2.18
N GLU A 25 6.45 12.98 1.73
CA GLU A 25 5.23 12.92 0.92
C GLU A 25 5.49 12.25 -0.43
N VAL A 26 6.58 12.60 -1.12
CA VAL A 26 6.99 11.96 -2.37
C VAL A 26 7.29 10.48 -2.14
N PHE A 27 8.00 10.14 -1.06
CA PHE A 27 8.27 8.75 -0.70
C PHE A 27 6.98 7.95 -0.48
N MET A 28 6.04 8.46 0.31
CA MET A 28 4.76 7.78 0.57
C MET A 28 3.90 7.65 -0.69
N LYS A 29 3.86 8.68 -1.56
CA LYS A 29 3.20 8.59 -2.87
C LYS A 29 3.81 7.48 -3.72
N GLN A 30 5.14 7.39 -3.77
CA GLN A 30 5.85 6.35 -4.52
C GLN A 30 5.52 4.94 -3.97
N GLN A 31 5.57 4.75 -2.65
CA GLN A 31 5.26 3.47 -2.02
C GLN A 31 3.81 3.03 -2.28
N ALA A 32 2.87 3.97 -2.28
CA ALA A 32 1.47 3.70 -2.59
C ALA A 32 1.25 3.35 -4.08
N GLU A 33 1.93 4.02 -5.02
CA GLU A 33 1.89 3.67 -6.44
C GLU A 33 2.47 2.27 -6.72
N GLU A 34 3.59 1.93 -6.09
CA GLU A 34 4.19 0.60 -6.21
C GLU A 34 3.31 -0.50 -5.61
N THR A 35 2.65 -0.22 -4.49
CA THR A 35 1.69 -1.13 -3.87
C THR A 35 0.49 -1.35 -4.79
N LYS A 36 -0.07 -0.27 -5.36
CA LYS A 36 -1.15 -0.35 -6.35
C LYS A 36 -0.74 -1.17 -7.58
N ALA A 37 0.49 -0.99 -8.08
CA ALA A 37 1.00 -1.75 -9.22
C ALA A 37 1.08 -3.27 -8.92
N ASP A 38 1.51 -3.64 -7.71
CA ASP A 38 1.56 -5.02 -7.27
C ASP A 38 0.16 -5.64 -7.11
N ILE A 39 -0.79 -4.89 -6.53
CA ILE A 39 -2.19 -5.31 -6.46
C ILE A 39 -2.72 -5.57 -7.88
N LYS A 40 -2.47 -4.68 -8.83
CA LYS A 40 -2.88 -4.84 -10.22
C LYS A 40 -2.25 -6.05 -10.90
N LYS A 41 -1.01 -6.43 -10.54
CA LYS A 41 -0.36 -7.67 -11.03
C LYS A 41 -1.02 -8.92 -10.47
N GLY A 42 -1.43 -8.89 -9.20
CA GLY A 42 -2.11 -10.01 -8.54
C GLY A 42 -3.62 -10.11 -8.81
N THR A 43 -4.21 -9.09 -9.44
CA THR A 43 -5.65 -9.04 -9.75
C THR A 43 -5.98 -9.91 -10.96
N PRO A 44 -6.93 -10.86 -10.86
CA PRO A 44 -7.36 -11.64 -12.01
C PRO A 44 -7.98 -10.74 -13.08
N VAL A 45 -7.84 -11.14 -14.33
CA VAL A 45 -8.33 -10.40 -15.49
C VAL A 45 -9.36 -11.26 -16.20
N ASP A 46 -10.56 -10.71 -16.31
CA ASP A 46 -11.61 -11.18 -17.22
C ASP A 46 -11.76 -10.12 -18.32
N THR A 47 -12.55 -9.07 -18.08
CA THR A 47 -12.66 -7.88 -18.96
C THR A 47 -11.63 -6.78 -18.66
N GLY A 48 -10.96 -6.86 -17.51
CA GLY A 48 -10.00 -5.85 -17.03
C GLY A 48 -10.58 -4.78 -16.12
N THR A 49 -11.91 -4.67 -15.97
CA THR A 49 -12.56 -3.66 -15.12
C THR A 49 -12.04 -3.67 -13.68
N LEU A 50 -12.02 -4.85 -13.03
CA LEU A 50 -11.51 -5.00 -11.66
C LEU A 50 -10.07 -4.50 -11.50
N LYS A 51 -9.19 -4.89 -12.43
CA LYS A 51 -7.77 -4.50 -12.41
C LYS A 51 -7.59 -3.00 -12.61
N ASN A 52 -8.40 -2.40 -13.49
CA ASN A 52 -8.28 -0.98 -13.81
C ASN A 52 -8.89 -0.09 -12.72
N SER A 53 -9.89 -0.59 -11.97
CA SER A 53 -10.57 0.13 -10.90
C SER A 53 -9.79 0.21 -9.58
N TRP A 54 -8.55 -0.26 -9.53
CA TRP A 54 -7.65 0.05 -8.40
C TRP A 54 -7.14 1.48 -8.51
N HIS A 55 -7.50 2.28 -7.51
CA HIS A 55 -7.16 3.68 -7.39
C HIS A 55 -6.38 3.95 -6.11
N ARG A 56 -5.66 5.07 -6.10
CA ARG A 56 -5.04 5.63 -4.90
C ARG A 56 -5.67 7.00 -4.66
N SER A 57 -5.98 7.28 -3.41
CA SER A 57 -6.28 8.61 -2.91
C SER A 57 -5.37 8.89 -1.71
N GLY A 58 -5.19 10.15 -1.40
CA GLY A 58 -4.37 10.60 -0.29
C GLY A 58 -4.27 12.10 -0.37
N LYS A 59 -4.67 12.78 0.69
CA LYS A 59 -4.32 14.18 0.86
C LYS A 59 -2.82 14.23 1.21
N GLY A 60 -2.14 15.34 0.90
CA GLY A 60 -0.80 15.58 1.45
C GLY A 60 -0.85 15.57 2.99
N LEU A 61 0.25 15.92 3.65
CA LEU A 61 0.31 16.04 5.10
C LEU A 61 -0.94 16.80 5.63
N HIS A 62 -1.83 16.12 6.37
CA HIS A 62 -3.04 16.72 6.93
C HIS A 62 -2.95 16.61 8.46
N GLY A 63 -2.51 17.69 9.10
CA GLY A 63 -2.04 17.62 10.49
C GLY A 63 -0.69 16.91 10.55
N HIS A 64 -0.58 15.89 11.41
CA HIS A 64 0.64 15.08 11.60
C HIS A 64 0.56 13.69 10.95
N GLU A 65 -0.46 13.44 10.11
CA GLU A 65 -0.65 12.12 9.50
C GLU A 65 -0.38 12.17 7.99
N LEU A 66 0.60 11.38 7.57
CA LEU A 66 0.88 11.12 6.16
C LEU A 66 0.36 9.73 5.78
N SER A 67 -0.86 9.67 5.27
CA SER A 67 -1.50 8.42 4.86
C SER A 67 -1.83 8.40 3.37
N GLN A 68 -1.84 7.20 2.79
CA GLN A 68 -2.22 6.95 1.40
C GLN A 68 -3.21 5.79 1.39
N THR A 69 -4.37 6.01 0.77
CA THR A 69 -5.47 5.04 0.69
C THR A 69 -5.49 4.41 -0.69
N ILE A 70 -5.48 3.08 -0.75
CA ILE A 70 -5.68 2.32 -1.99
C ILE A 70 -7.04 1.64 -1.92
N PHE A 71 -7.85 1.80 -2.96
CA PHE A 71 -9.22 1.28 -2.98
C PHE A 71 -9.59 0.75 -4.35
N ASN A 72 -10.64 -0.08 -4.39
CA ASN A 72 -11.28 -0.54 -5.61
C ASN A 72 -12.77 -0.15 -5.55
N ALA A 73 -13.27 0.49 -6.61
CA ALA A 73 -14.64 1.01 -6.66
C ALA A 73 -15.65 0.01 -7.24
N THR A 74 -15.21 -1.20 -7.64
CA THR A 74 -16.13 -2.23 -8.12
C THR A 74 -16.89 -2.86 -6.96
N ASP A 75 -18.19 -3.04 -7.14
CA ASP A 75 -19.12 -3.67 -6.20
C ASP A 75 -18.72 -5.11 -5.85
N TYR A 76 -18.14 -5.84 -6.80
CA TYR A 76 -17.70 -7.23 -6.61
C TYR A 76 -16.25 -7.38 -6.14
N ALA A 77 -15.49 -6.31 -5.89
CA ALA A 77 -14.09 -6.40 -5.46
C ALA A 77 -13.90 -7.28 -4.23
N ALA A 78 -14.74 -7.09 -3.21
CA ALA A 78 -14.68 -7.86 -1.95
C ALA A 78 -14.96 -9.35 -2.17
N HIS A 79 -15.87 -9.68 -3.10
CA HIS A 79 -16.19 -11.06 -3.47
C HIS A 79 -15.02 -11.76 -4.16
N VAL A 80 -14.19 -11.03 -4.90
CA VAL A 80 -12.97 -11.57 -5.52
C VAL A 80 -11.82 -11.61 -4.53
N GLU A 81 -11.71 -10.64 -3.63
CA GLU A 81 -10.68 -10.60 -2.60
C GLU A 81 -10.81 -11.79 -1.63
N TYR A 82 -11.98 -11.94 -1.02
CA TYR A 82 -12.21 -12.89 0.08
C TYR A 82 -12.97 -14.15 -0.33
N GLY A 83 -13.58 -14.15 -1.52
CA GLY A 83 -14.46 -15.21 -1.98
C GLY A 83 -15.93 -14.94 -1.65
N HIS A 84 -16.81 -15.75 -2.23
CA HIS A 84 -18.25 -15.60 -2.04
C HIS A 84 -18.99 -16.92 -2.32
N ARG A 85 -20.22 -17.03 -1.82
CA ARG A 85 -21.08 -18.18 -2.08
C ARG A 85 -21.89 -17.97 -3.36
N ILE A 86 -22.03 -19.03 -4.16
CA ILE A 86 -22.73 -19.01 -5.46
C ILE A 86 -23.82 -20.09 -5.55
N GLY A 87 -24.79 -19.88 -6.45
CA GLY A 87 -25.88 -20.80 -6.77
C GLY A 87 -27.13 -20.64 -5.88
N LYS A 88 -28.22 -21.31 -6.27
CA LYS A 88 -29.49 -21.30 -5.54
C LYS A 88 -29.27 -21.87 -4.13
N GLY A 89 -29.58 -21.06 -3.11
CA GLY A 89 -29.33 -21.41 -1.71
C GLY A 89 -27.88 -21.31 -1.23
N ARG A 90 -26.96 -20.67 -1.99
CA ARG A 90 -25.58 -20.36 -1.56
C ARG A 90 -24.76 -21.59 -1.11
N LYS A 91 -24.97 -22.74 -1.75
CA LYS A 91 -24.36 -24.03 -1.36
C LYS A 91 -22.89 -24.17 -1.75
N ARG A 92 -22.45 -23.53 -2.84
CA ARG A 92 -21.06 -23.61 -3.34
C ARG A 92 -20.28 -22.35 -2.94
N PHE A 93 -18.99 -22.48 -2.65
CA PHE A 93 -18.11 -21.35 -2.29
C PHE A 93 -16.98 -21.19 -3.31
N VAL A 94 -16.81 -19.97 -3.81
CA VAL A 94 -15.70 -19.57 -4.66
C VAL A 94 -14.61 -18.97 -3.78
N LYS A 95 -13.39 -19.52 -3.86
CA LYS A 95 -12.24 -19.06 -3.06
C LYS A 95 -11.80 -17.66 -3.50
N GLY A 96 -11.47 -16.81 -2.52
CA GLY A 96 -10.87 -15.51 -2.75
C GLY A 96 -9.47 -15.57 -3.35
N ARG A 97 -9.07 -14.49 -4.03
CA ARG A 97 -7.76 -14.34 -4.67
C ARG A 97 -6.76 -13.62 -3.76
N PHE A 98 -7.24 -12.89 -2.75
CA PHE A 98 -6.44 -12.14 -1.79
C PHE A 98 -5.45 -11.17 -2.46
N MET A 99 -5.95 -10.37 -3.41
CA MET A 99 -5.17 -9.45 -4.25
C MET A 99 -4.51 -8.36 -3.39
N LEU A 100 -5.30 -7.70 -2.55
CA LEU A 100 -4.82 -6.64 -1.67
C LEU A 100 -3.92 -7.23 -0.58
N ARG A 101 -4.40 -8.28 0.09
CA ARG A 101 -3.69 -8.88 1.22
C ARG A 101 -2.28 -9.37 0.82
N LYS A 102 -2.16 -10.12 -0.26
CA LYS A 102 -0.86 -10.63 -0.74
C LYS A 102 0.10 -9.50 -1.14
N ALA A 103 -0.43 -8.44 -1.75
CA ALA A 103 0.38 -7.29 -2.13
C ALA A 103 0.92 -6.55 -0.90
N ILE A 104 0.09 -6.35 0.13
CA ILE A 104 0.49 -5.72 1.39
C ILE A 104 1.53 -6.58 2.13
N ASP A 105 1.31 -7.89 2.23
CA ASP A 105 2.26 -8.81 2.89
C ASP A 105 3.64 -8.74 2.22
N THR A 106 3.66 -8.69 0.88
CA THR A 106 4.89 -8.55 0.10
C THR A 106 5.52 -7.16 0.28
N ARG A 107 4.71 -6.10 0.30
CA ARG A 107 5.21 -4.72 0.39
C ARG A 107 5.67 -4.33 1.77
N ARG A 108 5.17 -4.93 2.84
CA ARG A 108 5.63 -4.67 4.21
C ARG A 108 7.15 -4.79 4.34
N ILE A 109 7.73 -5.86 3.78
CA ILE A 109 9.18 -6.10 3.85
C ILE A 109 9.96 -5.11 2.96
N LYS A 110 9.44 -4.80 1.78
CA LYS A 110 10.10 -3.89 0.83
C LYS A 110 10.06 -2.44 1.31
N PHE A 111 8.96 -2.03 1.93
CA PHE A 111 8.76 -0.71 2.50
C PHE A 111 9.89 -0.36 3.48
N TYR A 112 10.21 -1.24 4.42
CA TYR A 112 11.33 -1.01 5.35
C TYR A 112 12.67 -0.85 4.63
N ARG A 113 12.94 -1.67 3.60
CA ARG A 113 14.18 -1.57 2.82
C ARG A 113 14.27 -0.26 2.04
N ASP A 114 13.16 0.19 1.47
CA ASP A 114 13.13 1.41 0.67
C ASP A 114 13.19 2.65 1.58
N LEU A 115 12.61 2.56 2.77
CA LEU A 115 12.72 3.58 3.81
C LEU A 115 14.15 3.71 4.34
N GLU A 116 14.84 2.60 4.63
CA GLU A 116 16.26 2.63 5.02
C GLU A 116 17.14 3.30 3.94
N LYS A 117 16.87 3.02 2.66
CA LYS A 117 17.57 3.68 1.55
C LYS A 117 17.22 5.16 1.46
N PHE A 118 15.96 5.53 1.67
CA PHE A 118 15.48 6.91 1.64
C PHE A 118 16.16 7.74 2.73
N VAL A 119 16.10 7.29 3.99
CA VAL A 119 16.79 7.91 5.14
C VAL A 119 18.30 8.00 4.86
N GLY A 120 18.91 6.90 4.39
CA GLY A 120 20.34 6.86 4.11
C GLY A 120 20.81 7.77 2.97
N LYS A 121 19.92 8.18 2.06
CA LYS A 121 20.21 9.22 1.05
C LYS A 121 20.14 10.62 1.64
N LEU A 122 19.23 10.86 2.57
CA LEU A 122 19.01 12.16 3.19
C LEU A 122 20.14 12.51 4.15
N MET A 123 20.62 11.55 4.95
CA MET A 123 21.75 11.74 5.86
C MET A 123 23.13 11.86 5.18
N LYS A 124 23.22 11.63 3.86
CA LYS A 124 24.47 11.75 3.09
C LYS A 124 24.58 13.09 2.35
N LYS A 125 23.51 13.90 2.36
CA LYS A 125 23.56 15.30 1.96
C LYS A 125 24.05 16.13 3.15
#